data_AF-A0A852DND5-F1
#
_entry.id   AF-A0A852DND5-F1
#
_cell.length_a   1.000
_cell.length_b   1.000
_cell.length_c   1.000
_cell.angle_alpha   90.00
_cell.angle_beta   90.00
_cell.angle_gamma   90.00
#
_symmetry.space_group_name_H-M   'P 1'
#
loop_
_entity.id
_entity.type
_entity.pdbx_description
1 polymer ?
#
loop_
_entity_poly.entity_id
_entity_poly.type
_entity_poly.pdbx_seq_one_letter_code
_entity_poly.pdbx_strand_id
1 'polypeptide(L)'
;VIPVLVLACDRSSVRRCLDKILRYRPSARRFPVIVSQDCGHAETAAVIASYGAAVAHIRQPDLRDVPVPPEHRKFQGYYRISRHYRWALGQVFRTFRYRAAIVVEDDLEVAPDFFEYFQAVLPLLRQDRSLWCASAWNDNGKDGLVDAGRAELLYRTDFFPGLGWLLLAELWDELEPKWPPAFWDDWMRQPEQRRGRACVRPEVSRTMTFGRKGVSHGQFYDQYLKFIKLNDRFVPFTQLDLSYLKKEQYERAFLQQVYSAPEVRLEELQKDSGRDSGPVRLQYRGRDSFKALAKALGLMDDLKSGVPRAGYRGVVSFVCRGRRVFLAPPSDWTGYDPSWS
;
A
#
# COMPACT_ATOMS: atom_id res chain seq x y z
N VAL A 1 -3.56 -17.01 -13.15
CA VAL A 1 -2.35 -17.10 -12.31
C VAL A 1 -1.93 -15.70 -11.92
N ILE A 2 -1.61 -15.48 -10.65
CA ILE A 2 -1.16 -14.20 -10.08
C ILE A 2 0.10 -14.52 -9.27
N PRO A 3 1.31 -14.40 -9.82
CA PRO A 3 2.52 -14.63 -9.06
C PRO A 3 2.63 -13.67 -7.87
N VAL A 4 3.21 -14.17 -6.78
CA VAL A 4 3.72 -13.33 -5.68
C VAL A 4 5.21 -13.11 -5.93
N LEU A 5 5.58 -11.89 -6.27
CA LEU A 5 6.96 -11.46 -6.43
C LEU A 5 7.46 -10.94 -5.07
N VAL A 6 8.36 -11.67 -4.44
CA VAL A 6 9.04 -11.28 -3.20
C VAL A 6 10.38 -10.62 -3.54
N LEU A 7 10.56 -9.38 -3.09
CA LEU A 7 11.79 -8.59 -3.25
C LEU A 7 12.66 -8.81 -2.01
N ALA A 8 13.81 -9.47 -2.17
CA ALA A 8 14.75 -9.76 -1.09
C ALA A 8 16.16 -9.22 -1.40
N CYS A 9 16.98 -9.05 -0.37
CA CYS A 9 18.37 -8.60 -0.50
C CYS A 9 19.28 -9.37 0.48
N ASP A 10 19.44 -8.83 1.69
CA ASP A 10 20.46 -9.24 2.67
C ASP A 10 19.88 -9.59 4.05
N ARG A 11 18.54 -9.77 4.14
CA ARG A 11 17.86 -10.11 5.40
C ARG A 11 17.41 -11.56 5.42
N SER A 12 18.04 -12.40 6.26
CA SER A 12 17.63 -13.80 6.45
C SER A 12 16.24 -13.94 7.08
N SER A 13 15.72 -12.86 7.68
CA SER A 13 14.31 -12.75 8.10
C SER A 13 13.29 -12.83 6.96
N VAL A 14 13.72 -12.84 5.68
CA VAL A 14 12.87 -13.26 4.54
C VAL A 14 12.17 -14.60 4.79
N ARG A 15 12.76 -15.46 5.64
CA ARG A 15 12.12 -16.68 6.15
C ARG A 15 10.72 -16.40 6.70
N ARG A 16 10.56 -15.38 7.56
CA ARG A 16 9.26 -15.03 8.17
C ARG A 16 8.23 -14.64 7.11
N CYS A 17 8.64 -13.87 6.10
CA CYS A 17 7.79 -13.48 4.98
C CYS A 17 7.33 -14.72 4.18
N LEU A 18 8.27 -15.57 3.76
CA LEU A 18 7.99 -16.76 2.97
C LEU A 18 7.15 -17.80 3.72
N ASP A 19 7.43 -18.04 5.01
CA ASP A 19 6.65 -18.96 5.84
C ASP A 19 5.17 -18.57 5.86
N LYS A 20 4.87 -17.27 5.97
CA LYS A 20 3.49 -16.75 6.03
C LYS A 20 2.81 -16.78 4.66
N ILE A 21 3.53 -16.39 3.60
CA ILE A 21 3.04 -16.51 2.22
C ILE A 21 2.69 -17.96 1.91
N LEU A 22 3.59 -18.92 2.20
CA LEU A 22 3.37 -20.33 1.89
C LEU A 22 2.29 -20.96 2.77
N ARG A 23 2.20 -20.58 4.06
CA ARG A 23 1.16 -21.05 4.99
C ARG A 23 -0.24 -20.70 4.51
N TYR A 24 -0.46 -19.48 4.04
CA TYR A 24 -1.79 -19.01 3.63
C TYR A 24 -2.07 -19.16 2.12
N ARG A 25 -1.10 -19.64 1.33
CA ARG A 25 -1.26 -19.82 -0.12
C ARG A 25 -2.30 -20.90 -0.43
N PRO A 26 -3.44 -20.57 -1.06
CA PRO A 26 -4.49 -21.55 -1.34
C PRO A 26 -4.16 -22.48 -2.52
N SER A 27 -3.25 -22.08 -3.40
CA SER A 27 -2.86 -22.90 -4.57
C SER A 27 -1.52 -22.45 -5.13
N ALA A 28 -0.56 -23.38 -5.22
CA ALA A 28 0.74 -23.14 -5.87
C ALA A 28 0.62 -22.82 -7.36
N ARG A 29 -0.38 -23.40 -8.05
CA ARG A 29 -0.64 -23.14 -9.48
C ARG A 29 -1.23 -21.75 -9.71
N ARG A 30 -2.13 -21.29 -8.82
CA ARG A 30 -2.74 -19.96 -8.96
C ARG A 30 -1.81 -18.85 -8.50
N PHE A 31 -1.01 -19.10 -7.47
CA PHE A 31 -0.11 -18.14 -6.83
C PHE A 31 1.32 -18.68 -6.73
N PRO A 32 2.03 -18.85 -7.87
CA PRO A 32 3.44 -19.20 -7.83
C PRO A 32 4.22 -18.10 -7.12
N VAL A 33 5.22 -18.47 -6.31
CA VAL A 33 6.04 -17.53 -5.55
C VAL A 33 7.38 -17.39 -6.24
N ILE A 34 7.73 -16.17 -6.64
CA ILE A 34 9.01 -15.82 -7.25
C ILE A 34 9.76 -14.96 -6.24
N VAL A 35 10.93 -15.41 -5.80
CA VAL A 35 11.80 -14.63 -4.92
C VAL A 35 12.92 -14.04 -5.77
N SER A 36 12.88 -12.72 -5.95
CA SER A 36 13.92 -11.97 -6.62
C SER A 36 14.89 -11.42 -5.58
N GLN A 37 16.12 -11.93 -5.57
CA GLN A 37 17.14 -11.54 -4.62
C GLN A 37 18.19 -10.62 -5.26
N ASP A 38 18.41 -9.44 -4.69
CA ASP A 38 19.55 -8.56 -4.98
C ASP A 38 20.71 -8.81 -4.00
N CYS A 39 21.74 -7.97 -4.03
CA CYS A 39 22.79 -7.85 -3.00
C CYS A 39 23.79 -9.02 -2.89
N GLY A 40 23.48 -10.20 -3.44
CA GLY A 40 24.37 -11.36 -3.42
C GLY A 40 24.64 -11.94 -2.03
N HIS A 41 23.76 -11.65 -1.05
CA HIS A 41 23.97 -12.10 0.33
C HIS A 41 23.81 -13.62 0.47
N ALA A 42 24.90 -14.30 0.85
CA ALA A 42 24.97 -15.76 0.85
C ALA A 42 24.01 -16.43 1.85
N GLU A 43 23.89 -15.88 3.07
CA GLU A 43 22.99 -16.43 4.09
C GLU A 43 21.52 -16.32 3.65
N THR A 44 21.11 -15.15 3.14
CA THR A 44 19.75 -14.96 2.60
C THR A 44 19.51 -15.89 1.41
N ALA A 45 20.50 -16.08 0.54
CA ALA A 45 20.40 -17.01 -0.59
C ALA A 45 20.21 -18.46 -0.13
N ALA A 46 20.92 -18.90 0.92
CA ALA A 46 20.76 -20.22 1.52
C ALA A 46 19.37 -20.40 2.16
N VAL A 47 18.86 -19.37 2.85
CA VAL A 47 17.48 -19.38 3.38
C VAL A 47 16.47 -19.55 2.25
N ILE A 48 16.56 -18.77 1.17
CA ILE A 48 15.62 -18.85 0.05
C ILE A 48 15.73 -20.23 -0.64
N ALA A 49 16.95 -20.72 -0.87
CA ALA A 49 17.18 -22.02 -1.50
C ALA A 49 16.61 -23.19 -0.68
N SER A 50 16.57 -23.07 0.66
CA SER A 50 16.01 -24.11 1.54
C SER A 50 14.52 -24.41 1.32
N TYR A 51 13.77 -23.52 0.65
CA TYR A 51 12.38 -23.74 0.29
C TYR A 51 12.21 -24.65 -0.95
N GLY A 52 13.29 -24.98 -1.66
CA GLY A 52 13.28 -25.86 -2.82
C GLY A 52 12.24 -25.44 -3.87
N ALA A 53 11.46 -26.41 -4.36
CA ALA A 53 10.46 -26.19 -5.40
C ALA A 53 9.22 -25.36 -4.94
N ALA A 54 9.12 -24.99 -3.66
CA ALA A 54 8.01 -24.16 -3.19
C ALA A 54 8.05 -22.72 -3.73
N VAL A 55 9.25 -22.26 -4.14
CA VAL A 55 9.53 -20.92 -4.67
C VAL A 55 10.47 -20.99 -5.88
N ALA A 56 10.39 -20.00 -6.77
CA ALA A 56 11.37 -19.79 -7.84
C ALA A 56 12.37 -18.70 -7.40
N HIS A 57 13.63 -19.06 -7.17
CA HIS A 57 14.69 -18.12 -6.77
C HIS A 57 15.42 -17.56 -7.99
N ILE A 58 15.27 -16.25 -8.23
CA ILE A 58 15.99 -15.52 -9.28
C ILE A 58 16.91 -14.48 -8.65
N ARG A 59 18.03 -14.18 -9.29
CA ARG A 59 19.08 -13.29 -8.75
C ARG A 59 19.33 -12.12 -9.68
N GLN A 60 19.28 -10.91 -9.13
CA GLN A 60 19.56 -9.68 -9.86
C GLN A 60 21.03 -9.71 -10.34
N PRO A 61 21.30 -9.62 -11.65
CA PRO A 61 22.62 -9.92 -12.20
C PRO A 61 23.67 -8.81 -11.99
N ASP A 62 23.27 -7.55 -11.90
CA ASP A 62 24.17 -6.40 -11.78
C ASP A 62 24.26 -5.93 -10.32
N LEU A 63 25.28 -6.37 -9.59
CA LEU A 63 25.48 -6.02 -8.18
C LEU A 63 26.36 -4.78 -7.97
N ARG A 64 26.78 -4.11 -9.05
CA ARG A 64 27.67 -2.94 -8.96
C ARG A 64 26.99 -1.76 -8.30
N ASP A 65 27.77 -0.78 -7.89
CA ASP A 65 27.22 0.51 -7.51
C ASP A 65 26.62 1.25 -8.70
N VAL A 66 25.46 1.86 -8.47
CA VAL A 66 24.84 2.76 -9.42
C VAL A 66 25.56 4.11 -9.32
N PRO A 67 26.02 4.72 -10.44
CA PRO A 67 26.56 6.07 -10.40
C PRO A 67 25.51 7.05 -9.93
N VAL A 68 25.82 7.86 -8.90
CA VAL A 68 24.91 8.85 -8.32
C VAL A 68 25.56 10.23 -8.24
N PRO A 69 24.76 11.31 -8.33
CA PRO A 69 25.24 12.67 -8.04
C PRO A 69 25.86 12.78 -6.63
N PRO A 70 26.81 13.72 -6.40
CA PRO A 70 27.46 13.90 -5.10
C PRO A 70 26.47 14.08 -3.93
N GLU A 71 25.38 14.81 -4.14
CA GLU A 71 24.30 15.05 -3.19
C GLU A 71 23.54 13.77 -2.81
N HIS A 72 23.57 12.74 -3.66
CA HIS A 72 22.85 11.49 -3.49
C HIS A 72 23.71 10.32 -3.02
N ARG A 73 24.97 10.54 -2.65
CA ARG A 73 25.86 9.48 -2.13
C ARG A 73 25.26 8.70 -0.95
N LYS A 74 24.53 9.39 -0.06
CA LYS A 74 23.83 8.75 1.09
C LYS A 74 22.60 7.93 0.69
N PHE A 75 22.10 8.10 -0.54
CA PHE A 75 20.89 7.46 -1.05
C PHE A 75 21.18 6.30 -2.01
N GLN A 76 22.41 5.80 -2.05
CA GLN A 76 22.84 4.69 -2.91
C GLN A 76 21.89 3.48 -2.84
N GLY A 77 21.39 3.16 -1.63
CA GLY A 77 20.43 2.07 -1.43
C GLY A 77 19.12 2.26 -2.22
N TYR A 78 18.61 3.48 -2.33
CA TYR A 78 17.39 3.77 -3.09
C TYR A 78 17.57 3.58 -4.60
N TYR A 79 18.78 3.83 -5.12
CA TYR A 79 19.12 3.54 -6.51
C TYR A 79 19.20 2.03 -6.78
N ARG A 80 19.81 1.27 -5.86
CA ARG A 80 19.84 -0.20 -5.94
C ARG A 80 18.44 -0.79 -5.87
N ILE A 81 17.58 -0.32 -4.95
CA ILE A 81 16.17 -0.70 -4.87
C ILE A 81 15.47 -0.46 -6.21
N SER A 82 15.59 0.74 -6.78
CA SER A 82 14.90 1.06 -8.04
C SER A 82 15.36 0.16 -9.20
N ARG A 83 16.67 -0.09 -9.31
CA ARG A 83 17.23 -1.05 -10.28
C ARG A 83 16.65 -2.45 -10.08
N HIS A 84 16.60 -2.93 -8.83
CA HIS A 84 16.10 -4.27 -8.50
C HIS A 84 14.63 -4.42 -8.84
N TYR A 85 13.78 -3.46 -8.47
CA TYR A 85 12.37 -3.42 -8.85
C TYR A 85 12.20 -3.50 -10.37
N ARG A 86 12.95 -2.68 -11.13
CA ARG A 86 12.89 -2.68 -12.59
C ARG A 86 13.22 -4.04 -13.19
N TRP A 87 14.32 -4.65 -12.73
CA TRP A 87 14.74 -5.95 -13.23
C TRP A 87 13.73 -7.04 -12.84
N ALA A 88 13.29 -7.08 -11.59
CA ALA A 88 12.39 -8.11 -11.06
C ALA A 88 11.01 -8.07 -11.73
N LEU A 89 10.41 -6.88 -11.90
CA LEU A 89 9.15 -6.72 -12.62
C LEU A 89 9.33 -7.04 -14.12
N GLY A 90 10.46 -6.64 -14.71
CA GLY A 90 10.83 -7.07 -16.06
C GLY A 90 10.86 -8.59 -16.20
N GLN A 91 11.43 -9.32 -15.23
CA GLN A 91 11.39 -10.79 -15.24
C GLN A 91 9.95 -11.31 -15.21
N VAL A 92 9.10 -10.80 -14.30
CA VAL A 92 7.71 -11.23 -14.18
C VAL A 92 6.92 -11.03 -15.48
N PHE A 93 7.04 -9.85 -16.09
CA PHE A 93 6.17 -9.47 -17.22
C PHE A 93 6.75 -9.79 -18.60
N ARG A 94 8.09 -9.83 -18.76
CA ARG A 94 8.75 -10.10 -20.05
C ARG A 94 9.20 -11.55 -20.18
N THR A 95 9.83 -12.08 -19.12
CA THR A 95 10.40 -13.43 -19.12
C THR A 95 9.34 -14.48 -18.77
N PHE A 96 8.71 -14.35 -17.60
CA PHE A 96 7.65 -15.26 -17.17
C PHE A 96 6.29 -14.97 -17.83
N ARG A 97 6.12 -13.79 -18.45
CA ARG A 97 4.93 -13.38 -19.21
C ARG A 97 3.62 -13.47 -18.42
N TYR A 98 3.67 -13.22 -17.12
CA TYR A 98 2.44 -13.08 -16.33
C TYR A 98 1.69 -11.80 -16.70
N ARG A 99 0.38 -11.77 -16.46
CA ARG A 99 -0.49 -10.61 -16.76
C ARG A 99 -0.75 -9.71 -15.56
N ALA A 100 -0.35 -10.14 -14.38
CA ALA A 100 -0.46 -9.41 -13.12
C ALA A 100 0.59 -9.94 -12.14
N ALA A 101 0.91 -9.20 -11.10
CA ALA A 101 1.76 -9.67 -10.00
C ALA A 101 1.36 -9.00 -8.68
N ILE A 102 1.53 -9.72 -7.57
CA ILE A 102 1.50 -9.14 -6.23
C ILE A 102 2.94 -8.96 -5.79
N VAL A 103 3.35 -7.72 -5.51
CA VAL A 103 4.70 -7.36 -5.07
C VAL A 103 4.73 -7.27 -3.55
N VAL A 104 5.66 -7.99 -2.92
CA VAL A 104 5.85 -8.07 -1.47
C VAL A 104 7.33 -7.89 -1.15
N GLU A 105 7.68 -7.06 -0.16
CA GLU A 105 9.06 -6.96 0.31
C GLU A 105 9.36 -8.02 1.37
N ASP A 106 10.63 -8.40 1.52
CA ASP A 106 11.10 -9.48 2.40
C ASP A 106 10.87 -9.24 3.90
N ASP A 107 10.47 -8.03 4.28
CA ASP A 107 10.12 -7.65 5.65
C ASP A 107 8.62 -7.52 5.93
N LEU A 108 7.77 -8.02 5.02
CA LEU A 108 6.32 -8.04 5.20
C LEU A 108 5.82 -9.41 5.68
N GLU A 109 4.91 -9.40 6.64
CA GLU A 109 4.08 -10.54 7.01
C GLU A 109 2.67 -10.36 6.44
N VAL A 110 2.12 -11.43 5.85
CA VAL A 110 0.79 -11.41 5.20
C VAL A 110 -0.31 -11.98 6.11
N ALA A 111 -1.51 -11.43 5.97
CA ALA A 111 -2.71 -11.86 6.70
C ALA A 111 -3.29 -13.18 6.17
N PRO A 112 -4.14 -13.89 6.96
CA PRO A 112 -4.77 -15.14 6.53
C PRO A 112 -5.59 -15.04 5.24
N ASP A 113 -6.19 -13.88 4.96
CA ASP A 113 -7.02 -13.60 3.79
C ASP A 113 -6.28 -12.83 2.68
N PHE A 114 -4.95 -12.72 2.73
CA PHE A 114 -4.15 -11.96 1.77
C PHE A 114 -4.41 -12.40 0.31
N PHE A 115 -4.40 -13.70 0.05
CA PHE A 115 -4.65 -14.24 -1.30
C PHE A 115 -6.12 -14.09 -1.71
N GLU A 116 -7.03 -14.25 -0.76
CA GLU A 116 -8.48 -14.11 -0.96
C GLU A 116 -8.83 -12.66 -1.37
N TYR A 117 -8.23 -11.68 -0.70
CA TYR A 117 -8.33 -10.26 -1.04
C TYR A 117 -7.89 -9.96 -2.48
N PHE A 118 -6.65 -10.34 -2.87
CA PHE A 118 -6.17 -10.04 -4.22
C PHE A 118 -6.91 -10.82 -5.31
N GLN A 119 -7.37 -12.03 -5.00
CA GLN A 119 -8.20 -12.81 -5.90
C GLN A 119 -9.53 -12.10 -6.21
N ALA A 120 -10.18 -11.52 -5.21
CA ALA A 120 -11.44 -10.82 -5.35
C ALA A 120 -11.30 -9.44 -6.01
N VAL A 121 -10.19 -8.72 -5.77
CA VAL A 121 -9.98 -7.38 -6.32
C VAL A 121 -9.44 -7.38 -7.75
N LEU A 122 -8.74 -8.44 -8.19
CA LEU A 122 -8.19 -8.50 -9.56
C LEU A 122 -9.23 -8.26 -10.67
N PRO A 123 -10.45 -8.86 -10.64
CA PRO A 123 -11.49 -8.55 -11.62
C PRO A 123 -11.86 -7.07 -11.68
N LEU A 124 -11.96 -6.39 -10.53
CA LEU A 124 -12.23 -4.95 -10.48
C LEU A 124 -11.10 -4.14 -11.14
N LEU A 125 -9.85 -4.45 -10.79
CA LEU A 125 -8.69 -3.75 -11.35
C LEU A 125 -8.59 -3.90 -12.89
N ARG A 126 -9.07 -5.02 -13.44
CA ARG A 126 -9.13 -5.25 -14.89
C ARG A 126 -10.26 -4.50 -15.59
N GLN A 127 -11.38 -4.29 -14.90
CA GLN A 127 -12.59 -3.69 -15.47
C GLN A 127 -12.60 -2.16 -15.33
N ASP A 128 -12.09 -1.63 -14.22
CA ASP A 128 -12.11 -0.20 -13.91
C ASP A 128 -10.75 0.44 -14.18
N ARG A 129 -10.61 1.09 -15.35
CA ARG A 129 -9.38 1.80 -15.76
C ARG A 129 -9.01 3.00 -14.89
N SER A 130 -9.90 3.44 -14.00
CA SER A 130 -9.58 4.47 -13.01
C SER A 130 -8.86 3.90 -11.79
N LEU A 131 -8.76 2.57 -11.68
CA LEU A 131 -7.86 1.89 -10.76
C LEU A 131 -6.55 1.54 -11.47
N TRP A 132 -5.44 1.61 -10.72
CA TRP A 132 -4.13 1.17 -11.20
C TRP A 132 -3.42 0.19 -10.28
N CYS A 133 -3.89 0.04 -9.05
CA CYS A 133 -3.37 -0.97 -8.13
C CYS A 133 -4.42 -1.43 -7.12
N ALA A 134 -4.10 -2.49 -6.40
CA ALA A 134 -4.70 -2.78 -5.10
C ALA A 134 -3.57 -2.94 -4.09
N SER A 135 -3.67 -2.33 -2.92
CA SER A 135 -2.69 -2.48 -1.84
C SER A 135 -3.32 -3.21 -0.67
N ALA A 136 -2.52 -4.00 0.03
CA ALA A 136 -2.85 -4.63 1.30
C ALA A 136 -2.68 -3.68 2.49
N TRP A 137 -2.19 -2.45 2.26
CA TRP A 137 -1.80 -1.52 3.32
C TRP A 137 -2.81 -0.41 3.55
N ASN A 138 -3.08 -0.10 4.81
CA ASN A 138 -3.73 1.14 5.25
C ASN A 138 -2.69 1.99 5.99
N ASP A 139 -2.30 3.13 5.41
CA ASP A 139 -1.33 4.06 6.02
C ASP A 139 -1.73 4.53 7.42
N ASN A 140 -3.04 4.62 7.70
CA ASN A 140 -3.58 4.98 9.03
C ASN A 140 -4.16 3.76 9.77
N GLY A 141 -3.68 2.55 9.45
CA GLY A 141 -4.18 1.27 9.93
C GLY A 141 -3.79 0.88 11.37
N LYS A 142 -3.54 1.84 12.26
CA LYS A 142 -3.16 1.56 13.66
C LYS A 142 -4.36 1.05 14.46
N ASP A 143 -4.09 0.29 15.53
CA ASP A 143 -5.13 -0.01 16.51
C ASP A 143 -5.76 1.29 17.05
N GLY A 144 -7.08 1.30 17.17
CA GLY A 144 -7.86 2.48 17.55
C GLY A 144 -8.18 3.45 16.40
N LEU A 145 -7.49 3.33 15.25
CA LEU A 145 -7.75 4.10 14.02
C LEU A 145 -8.52 3.33 12.93
N VAL A 146 -8.81 2.05 13.18
CA VAL A 146 -9.55 1.16 12.29
C VAL A 146 -10.72 0.52 13.01
N ASP A 147 -11.75 0.15 12.27
CA ASP A 147 -12.83 -0.73 12.74
C ASP A 147 -12.47 -2.20 12.47
N ALA A 148 -11.88 -2.87 13.46
CA ALA A 148 -11.53 -4.29 13.36
C ALA A 148 -12.76 -5.21 13.23
N GLY A 149 -13.96 -4.72 13.58
CA GLY A 149 -15.22 -5.43 13.37
C GLY A 149 -15.67 -5.43 11.90
N ARG A 150 -15.13 -4.51 11.09
CA ARG A 150 -15.46 -4.30 9.68
C ARG A 150 -14.28 -4.61 8.77
N ALA A 151 -13.62 -5.74 9.01
CA ALA A 151 -12.44 -6.15 8.26
C ALA A 151 -12.71 -6.32 6.75
N GLU A 152 -13.95 -6.56 6.35
CA GLU A 152 -14.39 -6.65 4.96
C GLU A 152 -14.46 -5.31 4.21
N LEU A 153 -14.42 -4.19 4.94
CA LEU A 153 -14.56 -2.88 4.35
C LEU A 153 -13.29 -2.50 3.56
N LEU A 154 -13.49 -2.21 2.27
CA LEU A 154 -12.47 -1.69 1.35
C LEU A 154 -12.82 -0.29 0.88
N TYR A 155 -11.79 0.45 0.46
CA TYR A 155 -11.85 1.84 0.02
C TYR A 155 -11.07 2.03 -1.27
N ARG A 156 -11.38 3.12 -1.97
CA ARG A 156 -10.46 3.72 -2.95
C ARG A 156 -9.52 4.70 -2.25
N THR A 157 -8.30 4.84 -2.74
CA THR A 157 -7.33 5.84 -2.29
C THR A 157 -6.52 6.40 -3.47
N ASP A 158 -6.30 7.70 -3.47
CA ASP A 158 -5.43 8.39 -4.42
C ASP A 158 -3.95 8.32 -4.00
N PHE A 159 -3.67 7.98 -2.75
CA PHE A 159 -2.31 7.77 -2.28
C PHE A 159 -1.85 6.35 -2.64
N PHE A 160 -0.74 6.22 -3.38
CA PHE A 160 -0.18 4.90 -3.67
C PHE A 160 0.54 4.33 -2.42
N PRO A 161 0.00 3.27 -1.77
CA PRO A 161 0.54 2.82 -0.49
C PRO A 161 1.72 1.85 -0.65
N GLY A 162 1.74 1.06 -1.73
CA GLY A 162 2.72 -0.03 -1.90
C GLY A 162 2.48 -1.17 -0.89
N LEU A 163 3.56 -1.61 -0.23
CA LEU A 163 3.57 -2.50 0.95
C LEU A 163 2.65 -3.75 0.83
N GLY A 164 2.87 -4.55 -0.20
CA GLY A 164 1.99 -5.65 -0.59
C GLY A 164 0.94 -5.15 -1.58
N TRP A 165 1.27 -5.12 -2.87
CA TRP A 165 0.41 -4.48 -3.87
C TRP A 165 0.35 -5.24 -5.19
N LEU A 166 -0.83 -5.21 -5.80
CA LEU A 166 -1.15 -5.84 -7.07
C LEU A 166 -1.06 -4.82 -8.20
N LEU A 167 -0.38 -5.18 -9.28
CA LEU A 167 -0.40 -4.46 -10.55
C LEU A 167 -0.67 -5.39 -11.73
N LEU A 168 -1.15 -4.79 -12.83
CA LEU A 168 -1.33 -5.45 -14.12
C LEU A 168 -0.12 -5.21 -15.02
N ALA A 169 0.09 -6.10 -16.00
CA ALA A 169 1.16 -5.99 -16.98
C ALA A 169 1.09 -4.68 -17.79
N GLU A 170 -0.13 -4.21 -18.08
CA GLU A 170 -0.40 -2.97 -18.81
C GLU A 170 0.12 -1.74 -18.06
N LEU A 171 0.09 -1.76 -16.72
CA LEU A 171 0.72 -0.70 -15.93
C LEU A 171 2.24 -0.78 -16.03
N TRP A 172 2.81 -1.99 -16.02
CA TRP A 172 4.25 -2.15 -16.20
C TRP A 172 4.72 -1.66 -17.58
N ASP A 173 3.95 -1.93 -18.63
CA ASP A 173 4.20 -1.40 -19.99
C ASP A 173 4.25 0.14 -20.01
N GLU A 174 3.43 0.80 -19.18
CA GLU A 174 3.45 2.25 -19.04
C GLU A 174 4.65 2.77 -18.24
N LEU A 175 5.01 2.09 -17.14
CA LEU A 175 6.00 2.59 -16.18
C LEU A 175 7.45 2.24 -16.56
N GLU A 176 7.69 1.05 -17.12
CA GLU A 176 9.03 0.53 -17.42
C GLU A 176 9.89 1.46 -18.30
N PRO A 177 9.36 2.08 -19.39
CA PRO A 177 10.15 2.95 -20.25
C PRO A 177 10.63 4.24 -19.57
N LYS A 178 9.93 4.68 -18.52
CA LYS A 178 10.17 5.91 -17.77
C LYS A 178 10.58 5.65 -16.32
N TRP A 179 10.96 4.41 -15.99
CA TRP A 179 11.25 4.00 -14.62
C TRP A 179 12.37 4.85 -14.01
N PRO A 180 12.20 5.37 -12.79
CA PRO A 180 13.12 6.35 -12.22
C PRO A 180 14.41 5.68 -11.74
N PRO A 181 15.50 6.44 -11.62
CA PRO A 181 16.77 5.90 -11.12
C PRO A 181 16.74 5.60 -9.62
N ALA A 182 15.88 6.26 -8.83
CA ALA A 182 15.72 6.09 -7.39
C ALA A 182 14.30 6.49 -6.94
N PHE A 183 13.96 6.27 -5.66
CA PHE A 183 12.71 6.72 -5.03
C PHE A 183 11.44 6.36 -5.83
N TRP A 184 11.39 5.10 -6.28
CA TRP A 184 10.38 4.64 -7.24
C TRP A 184 8.94 4.81 -6.76
N ASP A 185 8.70 4.66 -5.46
CA ASP A 185 7.38 4.74 -4.84
C ASP A 185 6.89 6.20 -4.75
N ASP A 186 7.75 7.13 -4.34
CA ASP A 186 7.46 8.56 -4.37
C ASP A 186 7.30 9.06 -5.81
N TRP A 187 8.09 8.58 -6.76
CA TRP A 187 7.90 8.85 -8.18
C TRP A 187 6.55 8.33 -8.69
N MET A 188 6.10 7.15 -8.28
CA MET A 188 4.75 6.66 -8.62
C MET A 188 3.66 7.57 -8.05
N ARG A 189 3.85 8.19 -6.89
CA ARG A 189 2.86 9.10 -6.28
C ARG A 189 2.69 10.41 -7.06
N GLN A 190 3.64 10.77 -7.92
CA GLN A 190 3.58 11.97 -8.74
C GLN A 190 2.41 11.92 -9.76
N PRO A 191 1.76 13.06 -10.06
CA PRO A 191 0.59 13.09 -10.94
C PRO A 191 0.89 12.62 -12.37
N GLU A 192 2.12 12.76 -12.87
CA GLU A 192 2.56 12.33 -14.20
C GLU A 192 2.49 10.80 -14.37
N GLN A 193 2.69 10.06 -13.28
CA GLN A 193 2.58 8.61 -13.20
C GLN A 193 1.17 8.21 -12.77
N ARG A 194 0.68 8.76 -11.66
CA ARG A 194 -0.63 8.38 -11.11
C ARG A 194 -1.77 8.67 -12.07
N ARG A 195 -1.71 9.78 -12.83
CA ARG A 195 -2.73 10.21 -13.81
C ARG A 195 -4.16 10.20 -13.26
N GLY A 196 -4.31 10.61 -12.01
CA GLY A 196 -5.61 10.64 -11.31
C GLY A 196 -6.24 9.27 -11.03
N ARG A 197 -5.49 8.16 -11.18
CA ARG A 197 -5.95 6.82 -10.84
C ARG A 197 -5.81 6.55 -9.35
N ALA A 198 -6.65 5.64 -8.85
CA ALA A 198 -6.70 5.25 -7.45
C ALA A 198 -6.27 3.79 -7.25
N CYS A 199 -5.94 3.42 -6.03
CA CYS A 199 -5.81 2.03 -5.61
C CYS A 199 -6.98 1.61 -4.73
N VAL A 200 -7.26 0.30 -4.70
CA VAL A 200 -8.06 -0.29 -3.61
C VAL A 200 -7.17 -0.45 -2.39
N ARG A 201 -7.67 -0.10 -1.19
CA ARG A 201 -7.02 -0.34 0.09
C ARG A 201 -8.03 -0.84 1.13
N PRO A 202 -7.64 -1.64 2.12
CA PRO A 202 -8.56 -2.15 3.14
C PRO A 202 -8.73 -1.21 4.34
N GLU A 203 -9.76 -1.47 5.17
CA GLU A 203 -9.87 -0.89 6.52
C GLU A 203 -8.76 -1.43 7.44
N VAL A 204 -8.64 -2.75 7.54
CA VAL A 204 -7.58 -3.44 8.30
C VAL A 204 -6.54 -3.99 7.34
N SER A 205 -5.26 -3.74 7.60
CA SER A 205 -4.19 -4.09 6.66
C SER A 205 -4.03 -5.61 6.51
N ARG A 206 -3.75 -6.07 5.29
CA ARG A 206 -3.46 -7.47 4.93
C ARG A 206 -1.96 -7.76 4.93
N THR A 207 -1.15 -6.75 5.24
CA THR A 207 0.29 -6.82 5.46
C THR A 207 0.66 -6.01 6.70
N MET A 208 1.72 -6.43 7.38
CA MET A 208 2.42 -5.62 8.37
C MET A 208 3.93 -5.72 8.10
N THR A 209 4.69 -4.67 8.41
CA THR A 209 6.16 -4.74 8.32
C THR A 209 6.78 -5.11 9.65
N PHE A 210 7.84 -5.92 9.60
CA PHE A 210 8.74 -6.19 10.72
C PHE A 210 10.17 -5.68 10.47
N GLY A 211 10.36 -4.92 9.40
CA GLY A 211 11.66 -4.44 8.91
C GLY A 211 12.18 -3.19 9.61
N ARG A 212 12.51 -3.27 10.91
CA ARG A 212 13.06 -2.11 11.64
C ARG A 212 14.37 -1.58 11.05
N LYS A 213 15.25 -2.48 10.60
CA LYS A 213 16.52 -2.15 9.92
C LYS A 213 16.34 -2.35 8.42
N GLY A 214 16.67 -1.32 7.64
CA GLY A 214 16.57 -1.29 6.19
C GLY A 214 17.23 -0.03 5.62
N VAL A 215 17.08 0.19 4.31
CA VAL A 215 17.71 1.30 3.57
C VAL A 215 17.33 2.69 4.13
N SER A 216 16.13 2.82 4.70
CA SER A 216 15.67 4.08 5.30
C SER A 216 16.16 4.32 6.74
N HIS A 217 17.03 3.45 7.28
CA HIS A 217 17.50 3.51 8.68
C HIS A 217 16.35 3.57 9.72
N GLY A 218 15.20 2.96 9.40
CA GLY A 218 14.04 2.92 10.30
C GLY A 218 13.20 4.19 10.31
N GLN A 219 13.41 5.10 9.34
CA GLN A 219 12.57 6.29 9.17
C GLN A 219 11.09 5.87 9.12
N PHE A 220 10.26 6.52 9.94
CA PHE A 220 8.84 6.23 10.17
C PHE A 220 8.50 4.84 10.77
N TYR A 221 9.42 3.87 10.82
CA TYR A 221 9.13 2.53 11.37
C TYR A 221 8.71 2.60 12.84
N ASP A 222 9.54 3.26 13.66
CA ASP A 222 9.34 3.30 15.11
C ASP A 222 8.19 4.23 15.55
N GLN A 223 7.73 5.12 14.66
CA GLN A 223 6.65 6.08 14.93
C GLN A 223 5.31 5.68 14.32
N TYR A 224 5.32 4.98 13.17
CA TYR A 224 4.12 4.70 12.38
C TYR A 224 4.03 3.23 11.97
N LEU A 225 4.98 2.72 11.17
CA LEU A 225 4.78 1.48 10.42
C LEU A 225 4.62 0.24 11.30
N LYS A 226 5.36 0.15 12.42
CA LYS A 226 5.27 -1.01 13.33
C LYS A 226 3.93 -1.14 14.06
N PHE A 227 3.14 -0.08 14.09
CA PHE A 227 1.86 -0.01 14.80
C PHE A 227 0.67 -0.36 13.89
N ILE A 228 0.90 -0.60 12.60
CA ILE A 228 -0.15 -0.99 11.68
C ILE A 228 -0.64 -2.40 12.02
N LYS A 229 -1.94 -2.51 12.26
CA LYS A 229 -2.60 -3.74 12.64
C LYS A 229 -2.66 -4.69 11.45
N LEU A 230 -2.10 -5.89 11.60
CA LEU A 230 -2.34 -7.00 10.69
C LEU A 230 -3.71 -7.61 10.96
N ASN A 231 -4.50 -7.79 9.90
CA ASN A 231 -5.76 -8.52 9.97
C ASN A 231 -5.52 -9.99 10.36
N ASP A 232 -6.26 -10.47 11.35
CA ASP A 232 -6.25 -11.85 11.85
C ASP A 232 -7.56 -12.60 11.58
N ARG A 233 -8.59 -11.93 11.03
CA ARG A 233 -9.89 -12.52 10.70
C ARG A 233 -10.00 -12.80 9.20
N PHE A 234 -10.23 -14.05 8.81
CA PHE A 234 -10.41 -14.38 7.40
C PHE A 234 -11.72 -13.79 6.86
N VAL A 235 -11.62 -12.97 5.82
CA VAL A 235 -12.78 -12.43 5.09
C VAL A 235 -12.90 -13.14 3.73
N PRO A 236 -14.03 -13.79 3.41
CA PRO A 236 -14.25 -14.46 2.13
C PRO A 236 -14.60 -13.47 1.01
N PHE A 237 -13.66 -12.58 0.65
CA PHE A 237 -13.89 -11.49 -0.31
C PHE A 237 -14.46 -11.93 -1.66
N THR A 238 -14.14 -13.15 -2.13
CA THR A 238 -14.64 -13.67 -3.41
C THR A 238 -16.12 -14.02 -3.36
N GLN A 239 -16.72 -14.06 -2.17
CA GLN A 239 -18.15 -14.25 -1.93
C GLN A 239 -18.89 -12.91 -1.70
N LEU A 240 -18.16 -11.80 -1.62
CA LEU A 240 -18.74 -10.47 -1.39
C LEU A 240 -18.95 -9.72 -2.71
N ASP A 241 -19.97 -8.86 -2.74
CA ASP A 241 -20.13 -7.91 -3.83
C ASP A 241 -19.22 -6.69 -3.62
N LEU A 242 -18.19 -6.60 -4.45
CA LEU A 242 -17.25 -5.49 -4.44
C LEU A 242 -17.59 -4.41 -5.49
N SER A 243 -18.76 -4.46 -6.13
CA SER A 243 -19.14 -3.49 -7.18
C SER A 243 -19.15 -2.06 -6.69
N TYR A 244 -19.40 -1.86 -5.40
CA TYR A 244 -19.40 -0.55 -4.74
C TYR A 244 -18.06 0.20 -4.87
N LEU A 245 -16.97 -0.50 -5.20
CA LEU A 245 -15.65 0.09 -5.45
C LEU A 245 -15.46 0.64 -6.86
N LYS A 246 -16.37 0.37 -7.81
CA LYS A 246 -16.36 0.97 -9.15
C LYS A 246 -16.51 2.48 -9.02
N LYS A 247 -15.68 3.25 -9.72
CA LYS A 247 -15.54 4.70 -9.51
C LYS A 247 -16.86 5.46 -9.33
N GLU A 248 -17.79 5.34 -10.28
CA GLU A 248 -19.06 6.08 -10.24
C GLU A 248 -19.91 5.72 -9.02
N GLN A 249 -20.01 4.43 -8.68
CA GLN A 249 -20.75 3.95 -7.52
C GLN A 249 -20.08 4.42 -6.24
N TYR A 250 -18.75 4.31 -6.17
CA TYR A 250 -17.95 4.70 -5.02
C TYR A 250 -18.04 6.21 -4.78
N GLU A 251 -17.77 7.05 -5.79
CA GLU A 251 -17.81 8.51 -5.64
C GLU A 251 -19.19 8.99 -5.21
N ARG A 252 -20.26 8.47 -5.82
CA ARG A 252 -21.63 8.84 -5.45
C ARG A 252 -21.92 8.51 -3.97
N ALA A 253 -21.71 7.26 -3.56
CA ALA A 253 -22.05 6.82 -2.21
C ALA A 253 -21.10 7.41 -1.14
N PHE A 254 -19.80 7.38 -1.40
CA PHE A 254 -18.77 7.84 -0.46
C PHE A 254 -18.83 9.35 -0.24
N LEU A 255 -18.93 10.16 -1.30
CA LEU A 255 -19.01 11.62 -1.14
C LEU A 255 -20.33 12.04 -0.49
N GLN A 256 -21.44 11.37 -0.81
CA GLN A 256 -22.69 11.59 -0.09
C GLN A 256 -22.52 11.30 1.40
N GLN A 257 -21.94 10.15 1.77
CA GLN A 257 -21.69 9.78 3.18
C GLN A 257 -20.78 10.80 3.89
N VAL A 258 -19.72 11.26 3.24
CA VAL A 258 -18.77 12.22 3.82
C VAL A 258 -19.42 13.58 4.04
N TYR A 259 -20.07 14.13 3.01
CA TYR A 259 -20.55 15.51 3.04
C TYR A 259 -21.95 15.66 3.64
N SER A 260 -22.71 14.57 3.82
CA SER A 260 -23.92 14.57 4.65
C SER A 260 -23.64 14.34 6.14
N ALA A 261 -22.43 13.90 6.50
CA ALA A 261 -22.06 13.73 7.90
C ALA A 261 -21.97 15.10 8.62
N PRO A 262 -22.46 15.20 9.86
CA PRO A 262 -22.36 16.44 10.63
C PRO A 262 -20.90 16.89 10.77
N GLU A 263 -20.68 18.17 10.47
CA GLU A 263 -19.39 18.82 10.70
C GLU A 263 -19.24 19.10 12.19
N VAL A 264 -18.13 18.66 12.77
CA VAL A 264 -17.80 18.86 14.19
C VAL A 264 -16.43 19.51 14.32
N ARG A 265 -16.15 20.11 15.48
CA ARG A 265 -14.81 20.60 15.84
C ARG A 265 -13.97 19.50 16.49
N LEU A 266 -12.66 19.70 16.50
CA LEU A 266 -11.74 18.72 17.10
C LEU A 266 -12.03 18.53 18.59
N GLU A 267 -12.34 19.61 19.30
CA GLU A 267 -12.65 19.58 20.74
C GLU A 267 -13.94 18.82 21.03
N GLU A 268 -14.92 18.89 20.12
CA GLU A 268 -16.18 18.14 20.22
C GLU A 268 -15.94 16.64 20.02
N LEU A 269 -15.14 16.28 19.00
CA LEU A 269 -14.75 14.88 18.78
C LEU A 269 -13.95 14.32 19.97
N GLN A 270 -13.07 15.12 20.58
CA GLN A 270 -12.29 14.70 21.74
C GLN A 270 -13.09 14.56 23.04
N LYS A 271 -14.27 15.18 23.13
CA LYS A 271 -15.18 15.04 24.27
C LYS A 271 -16.20 13.92 24.08
N ASP A 272 -16.37 13.44 22.85
CA ASP A 272 -17.30 12.36 22.53
C ASP A 272 -16.80 11.01 23.09
N SER A 273 -17.75 10.25 23.65
CA SER A 273 -17.55 8.88 24.15
C SER A 273 -17.65 7.82 23.04
N GLY A 274 -18.11 8.21 21.84
CA GLY A 274 -17.75 7.60 20.55
C GLY A 274 -18.38 6.26 20.19
N ARG A 275 -19.02 5.55 21.12
CA ARG A 275 -19.81 4.34 20.80
C ARG A 275 -21.25 4.74 20.49
N ASP A 276 -21.76 4.25 19.36
CA ASP A 276 -23.14 4.42 18.86
C ASP A 276 -23.52 5.78 18.25
N SER A 277 -22.58 6.70 18.10
CA SER A 277 -22.79 7.95 17.34
C SER A 277 -22.42 7.75 15.86
N GLY A 278 -23.32 8.16 14.95
CA GLY A 278 -23.11 8.07 13.49
C GLY A 278 -21.85 8.81 13.00
N PRO A 279 -21.45 8.66 11.73
CA PRO A 279 -20.21 9.24 11.21
C PRO A 279 -20.18 10.78 11.33
N VAL A 280 -18.98 11.35 11.47
CA VAL A 280 -18.74 12.81 11.50
C VAL A 280 -17.69 13.24 10.49
N ARG A 281 -17.71 14.53 10.16
CA ARG A 281 -16.70 15.17 9.33
C ARG A 281 -15.95 16.25 10.12
N LEU A 282 -14.63 16.20 10.05
CA LEU A 282 -13.73 17.29 10.45
C LEU A 282 -13.24 17.98 9.17
N GLN A 283 -13.53 19.27 9.04
CA GLN A 283 -13.14 20.03 7.86
C GLN A 283 -11.78 20.69 8.06
N TYR A 284 -10.84 20.47 7.13
CA TYR A 284 -9.61 21.24 7.04
C TYR A 284 -9.70 22.27 5.90
N ARG A 285 -9.01 23.40 6.03
CA ARG A 285 -8.91 24.46 5.01
C ARG A 285 -7.45 24.82 4.82
N GLY A 286 -6.82 24.22 3.82
CA GLY A 286 -5.39 24.41 3.54
C GLY A 286 -4.47 23.38 4.21
N ARG A 287 -3.19 23.43 3.82
CA ARG A 287 -2.15 22.49 4.24
C ARG A 287 -1.92 22.48 5.75
N ASP A 288 -1.81 23.67 6.35
CA ASP A 288 -1.39 23.79 7.74
C ASP A 288 -2.49 23.30 8.70
N SER A 289 -3.76 23.58 8.39
CA SER A 289 -4.88 23.04 9.16
C SER A 289 -5.05 21.53 8.98
N PHE A 290 -4.78 20.99 7.78
CA PHE A 290 -4.71 19.54 7.57
C PHE A 290 -3.65 18.91 8.48
N LYS A 291 -2.40 19.41 8.44
CA LYS A 291 -1.29 18.88 9.25
C LYS A 291 -1.59 18.96 10.74
N ALA A 292 -2.13 20.09 11.20
CA ALA A 292 -2.50 20.28 12.60
C ALA A 292 -3.56 19.27 13.07
N LEU A 293 -4.64 19.10 12.30
CA LEU A 293 -5.70 18.15 12.62
C LEU A 293 -5.20 16.70 12.55
N ALA A 294 -4.48 16.33 11.48
CA ALA A 294 -3.94 14.99 11.29
C ALA A 294 -3.03 14.59 12.46
N LYS A 295 -2.11 15.48 12.86
CA LYS A 295 -1.22 15.27 14.01
C LYS A 295 -1.99 15.13 15.32
N ALA A 296 -2.99 15.98 15.56
CA ALA A 296 -3.81 15.91 16.78
C ALA A 296 -4.64 14.61 16.88
N LEU A 297 -4.93 13.98 15.75
CA LEU A 297 -5.70 12.74 15.65
C LEU A 297 -4.81 11.48 15.56
N GLY A 298 -3.48 11.66 15.57
CA GLY A 298 -2.52 10.54 15.45
C GLY A 298 -2.43 9.92 14.05
N LEU A 299 -2.95 10.61 13.03
CA LEU A 299 -2.85 10.25 11.62
C LEU A 299 -1.46 10.59 11.08
N MET A 300 -1.09 9.99 9.95
CA MET A 300 0.06 10.44 9.18
C MET A 300 -0.25 11.81 8.53
N ASP A 301 0.61 12.79 8.79
CA ASP A 301 0.45 14.19 8.40
C ASP A 301 1.35 14.60 7.21
N ASP A 302 2.18 13.68 6.70
CA ASP A 302 2.95 13.90 5.47
C ASP A 302 2.07 13.81 4.22
N LEU A 303 2.43 14.61 3.21
CA LEU A 303 1.79 14.60 1.90
C LEU A 303 2.81 14.27 0.83
N LYS A 304 2.37 13.55 -0.21
CA LYS A 304 3.19 13.24 -1.39
C LYS A 304 2.48 13.79 -2.62
N SER A 305 3.12 14.76 -3.28
CA SER A 305 2.51 15.52 -4.37
C SER A 305 1.12 16.07 -4.00
N GLY A 306 1.00 16.60 -2.77
CA GLY A 306 -0.23 17.12 -2.19
C GLY A 306 -1.27 16.09 -1.76
N VAL A 307 -1.04 14.80 -1.96
CA VAL A 307 -1.97 13.73 -1.59
C VAL A 307 -1.69 13.29 -0.14
N PRO A 308 -2.68 13.35 0.77
CA PRO A 308 -2.54 12.83 2.12
C PRO A 308 -2.63 11.30 2.13
N ARG A 309 -1.96 10.69 3.12
CA ARG A 309 -1.93 9.24 3.37
C ARG A 309 -3.33 8.63 3.47
N ALA A 310 -3.56 7.53 2.75
CA ALA A 310 -4.88 6.87 2.59
C ALA A 310 -6.02 7.78 2.08
N GLY A 311 -5.71 8.97 1.57
CA GLY A 311 -6.68 9.94 1.12
C GLY A 311 -7.39 9.53 -0.17
N TYR A 312 -8.64 9.97 -0.35
CA TYR A 312 -9.36 9.92 -1.62
C TYR A 312 -10.12 11.23 -1.80
N ARG A 313 -9.81 11.98 -2.86
CA ARG A 313 -10.32 13.35 -3.07
C ARG A 313 -10.10 14.27 -1.86
N GLY A 314 -8.90 14.14 -1.26
CA GLY A 314 -8.50 14.83 -0.02
C GLY A 314 -9.10 14.26 1.27
N VAL A 315 -10.08 13.35 1.21
CA VAL A 315 -10.73 12.79 2.41
C VAL A 315 -9.88 11.66 2.99
N VAL A 316 -9.50 11.77 4.26
CA VAL A 316 -8.90 10.68 5.05
C VAL A 316 -9.98 10.07 5.95
N SER A 317 -10.30 8.79 5.73
CA SER A 317 -11.30 8.04 6.49
C SER A 317 -10.64 7.14 7.52
N PHE A 318 -11.05 7.26 8.79
CA PHE A 318 -10.48 6.52 9.91
C PHE A 318 -11.51 6.36 11.03
N VAL A 319 -11.15 5.65 12.09
CA VAL A 319 -11.93 5.53 13.31
C VAL A 319 -11.28 6.37 14.41
N CYS A 320 -12.07 7.03 15.24
CA CYS A 320 -11.59 7.65 16.46
C CYS A 320 -12.50 7.21 17.60
N ARG A 321 -11.96 6.45 18.56
CA ARG A 321 -12.70 5.97 19.75
C ARG A 321 -14.00 5.23 19.41
N GLY A 322 -13.99 4.42 18.34
CA GLY A 322 -15.15 3.65 17.87
C GLY A 322 -16.07 4.40 16.91
N ARG A 323 -15.87 5.71 16.70
CA ARG A 323 -16.66 6.53 15.77
C ARG A 323 -15.97 6.66 14.42
N ARG A 324 -16.73 6.55 13.31
CA ARG A 324 -16.22 6.85 11.96
C ARG A 324 -16.02 8.35 11.79
N VAL A 325 -14.81 8.74 11.39
CA VAL A 325 -14.44 10.14 11.15
C VAL A 325 -13.91 10.33 9.73
N PHE A 326 -14.33 11.41 9.10
CA PHE A 326 -13.81 11.90 7.82
C PHE A 326 -13.05 13.20 8.03
N LEU A 327 -11.73 13.19 7.91
CA LEU A 327 -10.94 14.43 7.79
C LEU A 327 -10.97 14.84 6.32
N ALA A 328 -11.73 15.89 5.99
CA ALA A 328 -12.10 16.21 4.62
C ALA A 328 -11.85 17.69 4.26
N PRO A 329 -11.52 18.00 3.00
CA PRO A 329 -11.56 19.37 2.50
C PRO A 329 -13.03 19.84 2.32
N PRO A 330 -13.26 21.13 2.04
CA PRO A 330 -14.56 21.63 1.62
C PRO A 330 -15.13 20.88 0.40
N SER A 331 -16.47 20.91 0.24
CA SER A 331 -17.15 20.17 -0.84
C SER A 331 -16.86 20.70 -2.24
N ASP A 332 -16.33 21.92 -2.35
CA ASP A 332 -15.87 22.55 -3.59
C ASP A 332 -14.40 22.23 -3.92
N TRP A 333 -13.79 21.23 -3.27
CA TRP A 333 -12.44 20.75 -3.60
C TRP A 333 -12.33 20.29 -5.06
N THR A 334 -11.37 20.84 -5.80
CA THR A 334 -11.20 20.60 -7.25
C THR A 334 -9.98 19.75 -7.63
N GLY A 335 -9.03 19.53 -6.71
CA GLY A 335 -7.82 18.77 -7.01
C GLY A 335 -6.73 18.89 -5.96
N TYR A 336 -5.71 18.05 -6.10
CA TYR A 336 -4.52 18.11 -5.25
C TYR A 336 -3.60 19.23 -5.70
N ASP A 337 -3.00 19.92 -4.73
CA ASP A 337 -1.97 20.93 -4.95
C ASP A 337 -0.59 20.33 -4.64
N PRO A 338 0.27 20.07 -5.65
CA PRO A 338 1.58 19.48 -5.43
C PRO A 338 2.53 20.33 -4.56
N SER A 339 2.24 21.62 -4.35
CA SER A 339 3.01 22.48 -3.45
C SER A 339 2.81 22.13 -1.97
N TRP A 340 1.82 21.31 -1.64
CA TRP A 340 1.61 20.78 -0.29
C TRP A 340 2.61 19.65 -0.02
N SER A 341 3.78 20.04 0.49
CA SER A 341 4.82 19.16 1.06
C SER A 341 4.68 19.05 2.57
#